data_AF-A0A2V1ZCJ1-F1
#
_entry.id   AF-A0A2V1ZCJ1-F1
#
_cell.length_a   1.000
_cell.length_b   1.000
_cell.length_c   1.000
_cell.angle_alpha   90.00
_cell.angle_beta   90.00
_cell.angle_gamma   90.00
#
_symmetry.space_group_name_H-M   'P 1'
#
loop_
_entity.id
_entity.type
_entity.pdbx_description
1 polymer ?
#
loop_
_entity_poly.entity_id
_entity_poly.type
_entity_poly.pdbx_seq_one_letter_code
_entity_poly.pdbx_strand_id
1 'polypeptide(L)'
;MFELGGTIWDKYIQVTPNEDPMILAAHFQNLNPYLFEEASKIIGEKTIQDISYTYAEVNDPAVEHRIFSQLLIAVLFRGILHISDVEFSHPLHEIPDQDRKYTFQSHKGLGLFGDLMSNCIAFCEKEGLNKICLTAASIDLVQFFEKYGFLVDDTPTGRFGMAHGGSIPMSKLL
;
A
#
# COMPACT_ATOMS: atom_id res chain seq x y z
N MET A 1 -5.51 -3.45 -7.50
CA MET A 1 -5.69 -2.53 -8.66
C MET A 1 -6.47 -1.26 -8.33
N PHE A 2 -7.67 -1.32 -7.73
CA PHE A 2 -8.39 -0.11 -7.28
C PHE A 2 -7.54 0.80 -6.37
N GLU A 3 -6.85 0.20 -5.39
CA GLU A 3 -5.93 0.90 -4.48
C GLU A 3 -4.83 1.70 -5.21
N LEU A 4 -4.27 1.15 -6.29
CA LEU A 4 -3.27 1.86 -7.10
C LEU A 4 -3.86 3.14 -7.65
N GLY A 5 -5.07 3.08 -8.23
CA GLY A 5 -5.77 4.25 -8.74
C GLY A 5 -6.06 5.28 -7.64
N GLY A 6 -6.48 4.82 -6.46
CA GLY A 6 -6.71 5.68 -5.31
C GLY A 6 -5.44 6.39 -4.85
N THR A 7 -4.34 5.65 -4.73
CA THR A 7 -3.02 6.18 -4.36
C THR A 7 -2.53 7.17 -5.41
N ILE A 8 -2.58 6.82 -6.70
CA ILE A 8 -2.18 7.69 -7.81
C ILE A 8 -2.93 9.02 -7.75
N TRP A 9 -4.25 8.98 -7.58
CA TRP A 9 -5.07 10.18 -7.50
C TRP A 9 -4.75 11.04 -6.27
N ASP A 10 -4.61 10.43 -5.09
CA ASP A 10 -4.22 11.14 -3.87
C ASP A 10 -2.87 11.83 -4.05
N LYS A 11 -1.85 11.13 -4.57
CA LYS A 11 -0.52 11.73 -4.84
C LYS A 11 -0.55 12.83 -5.88
N TYR A 12 -1.43 12.75 -6.88
CA TYR A 12 -1.59 13.80 -7.89
C TYR A 12 -2.20 15.05 -7.28
N ILE A 13 -3.33 14.94 -6.58
CA ILE A 13 -4.01 16.07 -5.94
C ILE A 13 -3.10 16.80 -4.94
N GLN A 14 -2.24 16.08 -4.22
CA GLN A 14 -1.23 16.69 -3.31
C GLN A 14 -0.33 17.73 -4.00
N VAL A 15 -0.07 17.56 -5.30
CA VAL A 15 0.86 18.39 -6.07
C VAL A 15 0.15 19.25 -7.11
N THR A 16 -1.18 19.14 -7.22
CA THR A 16 -2.05 19.94 -8.10
C THR A 16 -3.22 20.53 -7.30
N PRO A 17 -2.99 21.47 -6.38
CA PRO A 17 -4.02 21.96 -5.45
C PRO A 17 -5.20 22.70 -6.11
N ASN A 18 -5.10 23.02 -7.41
CA ASN A 18 -6.17 23.65 -8.19
C ASN A 18 -7.07 22.64 -8.92
N GLU A 19 -6.68 21.37 -8.97
CA GLU A 19 -7.49 20.32 -9.55
C GLU A 19 -8.66 20.00 -8.60
N ASP A 20 -9.85 19.74 -9.15
CA ASP A 20 -10.98 19.30 -8.33
C ASP A 20 -10.76 17.84 -7.87
N PRO A 21 -10.57 17.58 -6.56
CA PRO A 21 -10.34 16.23 -6.06
C PRO A 21 -11.54 15.29 -6.27
N MET A 22 -12.73 15.82 -6.56
CA MET A 22 -13.97 15.07 -6.72
C MET A 22 -14.23 14.58 -8.14
N ILE A 23 -13.38 14.90 -9.12
CA ILE A 23 -13.56 14.46 -10.52
C ILE A 23 -13.74 12.94 -10.61
N LEU A 24 -12.99 12.17 -9.81
CA LEU A 24 -13.06 10.72 -9.81
C LEU A 24 -14.06 10.12 -8.81
N ALA A 25 -14.87 10.93 -8.12
CA ALA A 25 -15.71 10.46 -7.00
C ALA A 25 -16.64 9.29 -7.37
N ALA A 26 -17.26 9.32 -8.55
CA ALA A 26 -18.11 8.23 -9.02
C ALA A 26 -17.34 6.92 -9.23
N HIS A 27 -16.07 6.99 -9.65
CA HIS A 27 -15.22 5.80 -9.79
C HIS A 27 -14.81 5.23 -8.44
N PHE A 28 -14.56 6.09 -7.43
CA PHE A 28 -14.35 5.66 -6.05
C PHE A 28 -15.59 4.96 -5.48
N GLN A 29 -16.77 5.57 -5.64
CA GLN A 29 -18.04 5.02 -5.12
C GLN A 29 -18.38 3.64 -5.71
N ASN A 30 -18.04 3.42 -6.99
CA ASN A 30 -18.31 2.17 -7.68
C ASN A 30 -17.17 1.15 -7.60
N LEU A 31 -16.12 1.43 -6.81
CA LEU A 31 -14.92 0.58 -6.69
C LEU A 31 -14.32 0.19 -8.05
N ASN A 32 -14.22 1.15 -8.99
CA ASN A 32 -13.78 0.90 -10.35
C ASN A 32 -12.39 0.23 -10.37
N PRO A 33 -12.25 -1.02 -10.84
CA PRO A 33 -10.93 -1.70 -10.87
C PRO A 33 -9.94 -1.02 -11.83
N TYR A 34 -10.44 -0.22 -12.78
CA TYR A 34 -9.66 0.57 -13.74
C TYR A 34 -9.49 2.04 -13.31
N LEU A 35 -9.65 2.36 -12.03
CA LEU A 35 -9.47 3.73 -11.52
C LEU A 35 -8.11 4.34 -11.90
N PHE A 36 -7.06 3.52 -12.00
CA PHE A 36 -5.74 3.96 -12.46
C PHE A 36 -5.73 4.47 -13.91
N GLU A 37 -6.57 3.92 -14.79
CA GLU A 37 -6.69 4.39 -16.18
C GLU A 37 -7.40 5.74 -16.22
N GLU A 38 -8.47 5.89 -15.43
CA GLU A 38 -9.20 7.17 -15.33
C GLU A 38 -8.31 8.28 -14.76
N ALA A 39 -7.53 7.97 -13.73
CA ALA A 39 -6.52 8.89 -13.21
C ALA A 39 -5.48 9.24 -14.29
N SER A 40 -5.00 8.26 -15.05
CA SER A 40 -4.03 8.51 -16.14
C SER A 40 -4.57 9.44 -17.22
N LYS A 41 -5.86 9.32 -17.58
CA LYS A 41 -6.50 10.20 -18.57
C LYS A 41 -6.53 11.65 -18.12
N ILE A 42 -6.82 11.89 -16.84
CA ILE A 42 -6.87 13.24 -16.26
C ILE A 42 -5.46 13.83 -16.16
N ILE A 43 -4.51 13.04 -15.67
CA ILE A 43 -3.12 13.48 -15.48
C ILE A 43 -2.43 13.71 -16.84
N GLY A 44 -2.84 12.98 -17.88
CA GLY A 44 -2.30 13.10 -19.23
C GLY A 44 -0.99 12.34 -19.46
N GLU A 45 -0.62 11.43 -18.55
CA GLU A 45 0.56 10.57 -18.67
C GLU A 45 0.31 9.16 -18.13
N LYS A 46 1.23 8.23 -18.42
CA LYS A 46 1.16 6.86 -17.89
C LYS A 46 1.47 6.87 -16.39
N THR A 47 0.49 6.49 -15.57
CA THR A 47 0.62 6.59 -14.09
C THR A 47 1.27 5.39 -13.41
N ILE A 48 1.26 4.22 -14.07
CA ILE A 48 1.97 3.01 -13.64
C ILE A 48 3.09 2.75 -14.64
N GLN A 49 4.32 2.93 -14.21
CA GLN A 49 5.51 2.76 -15.06
C GLN A 49 5.89 1.29 -15.13
N ASP A 50 5.96 0.64 -13.97
CA ASP A 50 6.27 -0.79 -13.79
C ASP A 50 5.44 -1.37 -12.64
N ILE A 51 5.22 -2.68 -12.66
CA ILE A 51 4.45 -3.39 -11.63
C ILE A 51 4.91 -4.84 -11.52
N SER A 52 5.03 -5.30 -10.27
CA SER A 52 5.25 -6.70 -9.92
C SER A 52 4.22 -7.11 -8.89
N TYR A 53 3.65 -8.29 -9.10
CA TYR A 53 2.74 -8.92 -8.15
C TYR A 53 3.25 -10.35 -7.89
N THR A 54 3.57 -10.62 -6.64
CA THR A 54 4.01 -11.93 -6.18
C THR A 54 2.98 -12.49 -5.23
N TYR A 55 2.69 -13.78 -5.39
CA TYR A 55 1.73 -14.51 -4.57
C TYR A 55 2.24 -15.94 -4.39
N ALA A 56 2.18 -16.45 -3.16
CA ALA A 56 2.55 -17.82 -2.82
C ALA A 56 1.53 -18.42 -1.85
N GLU A 57 1.19 -19.68 -2.11
CA GLU A 57 0.24 -20.45 -1.31
C GLU A 57 0.78 -21.83 -0.94
N VAL A 58 0.31 -22.36 0.19
CA VAL A 58 0.57 -23.74 0.60
C VAL A 58 -0.40 -24.68 -0.11
N ASN A 59 0.14 -25.65 -0.84
CA ASN A 59 -0.64 -26.71 -1.45
C ASN A 59 -0.80 -27.92 -0.50
N ASP A 60 -1.44 -27.67 0.65
CA ASP A 60 -1.79 -28.70 1.62
C ASP A 60 -3.27 -28.54 2.01
N PRO A 61 -4.13 -29.55 1.75
CA PRO A 61 -5.54 -29.50 2.11
C PRO A 61 -5.82 -29.33 3.60
N ALA A 62 -4.88 -29.69 4.47
CA ALA A 62 -5.01 -29.54 5.93
C ALA A 62 -4.78 -28.11 6.41
N VAL A 63 -4.31 -27.22 5.54
CA VAL A 63 -4.04 -25.81 5.86
C VAL A 63 -5.20 -24.94 5.40
N GLU A 64 -5.88 -24.31 6.34
CA GLU A 64 -6.98 -23.39 6.06
C GLU A 64 -6.46 -22.04 5.53
N HIS A 65 -5.45 -21.47 6.18
CA HIS A 65 -4.80 -20.23 5.75
C HIS A 65 -3.69 -20.51 4.72
N ARG A 66 -4.09 -20.62 3.46
CA ARG A 66 -3.19 -21.05 2.38
C ARG A 66 -2.26 -19.95 1.89
N ILE A 67 -2.70 -18.69 1.91
CA ILE A 67 -1.91 -17.55 1.41
C ILE A 67 -0.91 -17.15 2.48
N PHE A 68 0.38 -17.34 2.23
CA PHE A 68 1.41 -17.02 3.21
C PHE A 68 2.39 -15.95 2.70
N SER A 69 2.36 -15.66 1.41
CA SER A 69 3.06 -14.52 0.82
C SER A 69 2.21 -13.84 -0.24
N GLN A 70 2.02 -12.53 -0.11
CA GLN A 70 1.42 -11.67 -1.13
C GLN A 70 2.20 -10.35 -1.10
N LEU A 71 2.48 -9.80 -2.27
CA LEU A 71 3.17 -8.53 -2.38
C LEU A 71 2.89 -7.91 -3.74
N LEU A 72 2.36 -6.69 -3.73
CA LEU A 72 2.31 -5.82 -4.89
C LEU A 72 3.35 -4.71 -4.71
N ILE A 73 4.20 -4.53 -5.72
CA ILE A 73 5.07 -3.36 -5.83
C ILE A 73 4.83 -2.71 -7.18
N ALA A 74 4.69 -1.39 -7.21
CA ALA A 74 4.54 -0.65 -8.46
C ALA A 74 5.42 0.61 -8.45
N VAL A 75 6.03 0.93 -9.59
CA VAL A 75 6.60 2.25 -9.83
C VAL A 75 5.50 3.13 -10.41
N LEU A 76 5.09 4.13 -9.63
CA LEU A 76 4.10 5.11 -10.04
C LEU A 76 4.76 6.32 -10.69
N PHE A 77 3.96 7.16 -11.36
CA PHE A 77 4.41 8.44 -11.90
C PHE A 77 5.16 9.28 -10.85
N ARG A 78 6.08 10.12 -11.35
CA ARG A 78 6.98 10.96 -10.53
C ARG A 78 7.95 10.18 -9.62
N GLY A 79 8.26 8.94 -10.00
CA GLY A 79 9.33 8.19 -9.35
C GLY A 79 8.98 7.76 -7.92
N ILE A 80 7.73 7.35 -7.70
CA ILE A 80 7.24 6.88 -6.40
C ILE A 80 7.17 5.36 -6.45
N LEU A 81 7.86 4.68 -5.54
CA LEU A 81 7.69 3.24 -5.33
C LEU A 81 6.50 3.02 -4.39
N HIS A 82 5.48 2.32 -4.86
CA HIS A 82 4.32 1.96 -4.05
C HIS A 82 4.39 0.49 -3.64
N ILE A 83 4.07 0.22 -2.38
CA ILE A 83 3.97 -1.11 -1.79
C ILE A 83 2.53 -1.32 -1.33
N SER A 84 1.92 -2.42 -1.76
CA SER A 84 0.60 -2.84 -1.27
C SER A 84 0.41 -4.36 -1.25
N ASP A 85 -0.77 -4.80 -0.81
CA ASP A 85 -1.15 -6.22 -0.69
C ASP A 85 -0.07 -7.05 0.03
N VAL A 86 0.48 -6.53 1.14
CA VAL A 86 1.59 -7.14 1.87
C VAL A 86 1.08 -8.23 2.81
N GLU A 87 1.40 -9.48 2.51
CA GLU A 87 1.19 -10.64 3.35
C GLU A 87 2.50 -11.41 3.47
N PHE A 88 2.94 -11.66 4.71
CA PHE A 88 4.12 -12.47 5.04
C PHE A 88 3.82 -13.27 6.31
N SER A 89 2.74 -14.05 6.30
CA SER A 89 2.31 -14.87 7.44
C SER A 89 2.89 -16.27 7.39
N HIS A 90 2.97 -16.90 8.55
CA HIS A 90 3.28 -18.30 8.66
C HIS A 90 1.97 -19.11 8.62
N PRO A 91 1.76 -19.99 7.63
CA PRO A 91 0.47 -20.62 7.35
C PRO A 91 -0.03 -21.60 8.42
N LEU A 92 0.89 -22.14 9.23
CA LEU A 92 0.60 -23.10 10.30
C LEU A 92 0.59 -22.51 11.72
N HIS A 93 0.85 -21.20 11.88
CA HIS A 93 0.99 -20.59 13.20
C HIS A 93 -0.03 -19.47 13.40
N GLU A 94 -1.28 -19.88 13.59
CA GLU A 94 -2.36 -18.99 13.98
C GLU A 94 -2.08 -18.34 15.35
N ILE A 95 -2.53 -17.10 15.51
CA ILE A 95 -2.51 -16.36 16.76
C ILE A 95 -3.95 -16.30 17.31
N PRO A 96 -4.20 -16.80 18.53
CA PRO A 96 -5.48 -16.64 19.20
C PRO A 96 -5.90 -15.17 19.26
N ASP A 97 -7.19 -14.86 19.09
CA ASP A 97 -7.70 -13.49 19.03
C ASP A 97 -7.20 -12.59 20.16
N GLN A 98 -7.14 -13.11 21.39
CA GLN A 98 -6.69 -12.35 22.57
C GLN A 98 -5.19 -12.00 22.57
N ASP A 99 -4.38 -12.69 21.78
CA ASP A 99 -2.93 -12.52 21.69
C ASP A 99 -2.52 -11.68 20.46
N ARG A 100 -3.48 -11.28 19.61
CA ARG A 100 -3.24 -10.50 18.41
C ARG A 100 -2.84 -9.07 18.76
N LYS A 101 -1.77 -8.59 18.12
CA LYS A 101 -1.28 -7.23 18.32
C LYS A 101 -1.91 -6.22 17.36
N TYR A 102 -2.25 -6.67 16.16
CA TYR A 102 -2.82 -5.82 15.11
C TYR A 102 -4.14 -6.40 14.61
N THR A 103 -5.02 -5.53 14.13
CA THR A 103 -6.41 -5.79 13.74
C THR A 103 -6.52 -6.92 12.72
N PHE A 104 -5.61 -6.96 11.74
CA PHE A 104 -5.62 -7.95 10.66
C PHE A 104 -4.62 -9.09 10.86
N GLN A 105 -3.99 -9.18 12.03
CA GLN A 105 -2.96 -10.18 12.30
C GLN A 105 -3.57 -11.51 12.77
N SER A 106 -3.94 -12.39 11.85
CA SER A 106 -4.42 -13.73 12.19
C SER A 106 -3.29 -14.74 12.49
N HIS A 107 -2.10 -14.52 11.93
CA HIS A 107 -0.98 -15.47 11.99
C HIS A 107 0.33 -14.80 12.41
N LYS A 108 1.30 -15.61 12.86
CA LYS A 108 2.67 -15.13 13.10
C LYS A 108 3.29 -14.66 11.79
N GLY A 109 3.97 -13.52 11.81
CA GLY A 109 4.71 -13.04 10.64
C GLY A 109 6.00 -13.82 10.41
N LEU A 110 6.43 -13.90 9.14
CA LEU A 110 7.71 -14.45 8.71
C LEU A 110 8.91 -13.52 9.00
N GLY A 111 8.65 -12.29 9.45
CA GLY A 111 9.69 -11.32 9.79
C GLY A 111 10.36 -10.63 8.59
N LEU A 112 9.82 -10.79 7.37
CA LEU A 112 10.46 -10.38 6.11
C LEU A 112 10.30 -8.90 5.75
N PHE A 113 9.52 -8.12 6.50
CA PHE A 113 9.24 -6.73 6.13
C PHE A 113 10.49 -5.84 6.17
N GLY A 114 11.44 -6.09 7.08
CA GLY A 114 12.70 -5.36 7.12
C GLY A 114 13.60 -5.60 5.91
N ASP A 115 13.64 -6.85 5.44
CA ASP A 115 14.38 -7.22 4.22
C ASP A 115 13.70 -6.62 2.98
N LEU A 116 12.37 -6.68 2.91
CA LEU A 116 11.59 -5.99 1.88
C LEU A 116 11.97 -4.50 1.82
N MET A 117 11.94 -3.81 2.96
CA MET A 117 12.27 -2.38 3.00
C MET A 117 13.70 -2.09 2.54
N SER A 118 14.67 -2.91 2.95
CA SER A 118 16.07 -2.76 2.52
C SER A 118 16.21 -2.92 1.00
N ASN A 119 15.51 -3.90 0.42
CA ASN A 119 15.49 -4.12 -1.03
C ASN A 119 14.80 -2.98 -1.78
N CYS A 120 13.68 -2.47 -1.26
CA CYS A 120 12.98 -1.33 -1.84
C CYS A 120 13.85 -0.06 -1.85
N ILE A 121 14.58 0.22 -0.78
CA ILE A 121 15.50 1.36 -0.70
C ILE A 121 16.62 1.21 -1.73
N ALA A 122 17.28 0.05 -1.78
CA ALA A 122 18.35 -0.21 -2.75
C ALA A 122 17.87 -0.11 -4.20
N PHE A 123 16.65 -0.58 -4.49
CA PHE A 123 16.03 -0.42 -5.80
C PHE A 123 15.77 1.06 -6.13
N CYS A 124 15.23 1.82 -5.18
CA CYS A 124 14.98 3.24 -5.37
C CYS A 124 16.26 4.03 -5.63
N GLU A 125 17.33 3.77 -4.87
CA GLU A 125 18.64 4.39 -5.08
C GLU A 125 19.20 4.09 -6.49
N LYS A 126 19.07 2.84 -6.93
CA LYS A 126 19.52 2.39 -8.26
C LYS A 126 18.76 3.07 -9.40
N GLU A 127 17.45 3.22 -9.25
CA GLU A 127 16.54 3.75 -10.29
C GLU A 127 16.29 5.27 -10.14
N GLY A 128 16.89 5.93 -9.15
CA GLY A 128 16.70 7.36 -8.91
C GLY A 128 15.30 7.74 -8.40
N LEU A 129 14.62 6.83 -7.73
CA LEU A 129 13.33 7.07 -7.06
C LEU A 129 13.60 7.67 -5.68
N ASN A 130 12.82 8.67 -5.26
CA ASN A 130 13.07 9.42 -4.02
C ASN A 130 11.99 9.24 -2.95
N LYS A 131 11.01 8.38 -3.21
CA LYS A 131 9.86 8.20 -2.32
C LYS A 131 9.35 6.77 -2.38
N ILE A 132 9.05 6.22 -1.20
CA ILE A 132 8.28 4.98 -1.04
C ILE A 132 6.94 5.34 -0.39
N CYS A 133 5.83 4.76 -0.84
CA CYS A 133 4.53 4.93 -0.20
C CYS A 133 3.80 3.60 0.00
N LEU A 134 2.91 3.58 0.99
CA LEU A 134 1.99 2.49 1.29
C LEU A 134 0.72 3.03 1.95
N THR A 135 -0.29 2.18 2.12
CA THR A 135 -1.48 2.51 2.91
C THR A 135 -1.56 1.56 4.11
N ALA A 136 -1.58 2.11 5.32
CA ALA A 136 -1.86 1.30 6.50
C ALA A 136 -3.36 0.99 6.55
N ALA A 137 -3.70 -0.31 6.54
CA ALA A 137 -5.09 -0.76 6.53
C ALA A 137 -5.84 -0.39 7.83
N SER A 138 -5.12 -0.33 8.95
CA SER A 138 -5.64 0.01 10.28
C SER A 138 -4.67 0.90 11.06
N ILE A 139 -5.20 1.67 12.00
CA ILE A 139 -4.43 2.64 12.80
C ILE A 139 -3.33 2.01 13.65
N ASP A 140 -3.52 0.77 14.11
CA ASP A 140 -2.53 0.02 14.88
C ASP A 140 -1.27 -0.37 14.07
N LEU A 141 -1.34 -0.34 12.73
CA LEU A 141 -0.21 -0.56 11.84
C LEU A 141 0.64 0.71 11.63
N VAL A 142 0.13 1.91 11.95
CA VAL A 142 0.87 3.17 11.77
C VAL A 142 2.20 3.13 12.50
N GLN A 143 2.19 2.77 13.79
CA GLN A 143 3.41 2.65 14.61
C GLN A 143 4.36 1.56 14.12
N PHE A 144 3.85 0.54 13.41
CA PHE A 144 4.71 -0.46 12.79
C PHE A 144 5.49 0.14 11.62
N PHE A 145 4.82 0.88 10.73
CA PHE A 145 5.47 1.50 9.58
C PHE A 145 6.35 2.70 9.95
N GLU A 146 6.03 3.45 11.00
CA GLU A 146 6.87 4.53 11.53
C GLU A 146 8.28 4.05 11.89
N LYS A 147 8.44 2.79 12.35
CA LYS A 147 9.76 2.19 12.64
C LYS A 147 10.65 2.07 11.41
N TYR A 148 10.06 2.04 10.22
CA TYR A 148 10.78 2.02 8.94
C TYR A 148 10.93 3.43 8.33
N GLY A 149 10.50 4.46 9.06
CA GLY A 149 10.61 5.87 8.68
C GLY A 149 9.50 6.36 7.76
N PHE A 150 8.36 5.67 7.71
CA PHE A 150 7.16 6.22 7.08
C PHE A 150 6.52 7.25 8.00
N LEU A 151 5.93 8.28 7.38
CA LEU A 151 5.10 9.28 8.04
C LEU A 151 3.71 9.23 7.42
N VAL A 152 2.68 9.47 8.22
CA VAL A 152 1.32 9.68 7.69
C VAL A 152 1.34 10.91 6.80
N ASP A 153 0.74 10.79 5.61
CA ASP A 153 0.63 11.92 4.70
C ASP A 153 -0.30 13.00 5.30
N ASP A 154 0.14 14.26 5.28
CA ASP A 154 -0.69 15.39 5.74
C ASP A 154 -1.71 15.82 4.67
N THR A 155 -2.57 14.89 4.26
CA THR A 155 -3.64 15.12 3.28
C THR A 155 -5.03 15.01 3.89
N PRO A 156 -6.08 15.50 3.20
CA PRO A 156 -7.45 15.19 3.58
C PRO A 156 -7.68 13.69 3.78
N THR A 157 -7.14 12.84 2.89
CA THR A 157 -7.20 11.38 3.01
C THR A 157 -6.46 10.87 4.25
N GLY A 158 -5.22 11.31 4.49
CA GLY A 158 -4.44 10.95 5.67
C GLY A 158 -5.13 11.33 6.98
N ARG A 159 -5.62 12.57 7.08
CA ARG A 159 -6.36 13.06 8.25
C ARG A 159 -7.68 12.30 8.44
N PHE A 160 -8.41 12.02 7.36
CA PHE A 160 -9.62 11.23 7.41
C PHE A 160 -9.35 9.79 7.89
N GLY A 161 -8.33 9.13 7.34
CA GLY A 161 -7.94 7.79 7.73
C GLY A 161 -7.51 7.72 9.20
N MET A 162 -6.74 8.69 9.67
CA MET A 162 -6.37 8.80 11.09
C MET A 162 -7.59 9.00 12.00
N ALA A 163 -8.59 9.77 11.56
CA ALA A 163 -9.81 10.01 12.33
C ALA A 163 -10.76 8.79 12.36
N HIS A 164 -10.75 7.94 11.34
CA HIS A 164 -11.66 6.80 11.20
C HIS A 164 -10.99 5.42 11.40
N GLY A 165 -9.67 5.39 11.60
CA GLY A 165 -8.93 4.21 12.03
C GLY A 165 -8.44 3.27 10.93
N GLY A 166 -8.50 3.66 9.66
CA GLY A 166 -8.08 2.80 8.53
C GLY A 166 -7.88 3.55 7.22
N SER A 167 -7.33 2.86 6.22
CA SER A 167 -6.95 3.42 4.92
C SER A 167 -6.07 4.68 5.04
N ILE A 168 -4.98 4.56 5.80
CA ILE A 168 -4.11 5.68 6.17
C ILE A 168 -2.90 5.73 5.22
N PRO A 169 -2.86 6.64 4.23
CA PRO A 169 -1.71 6.79 3.34
C PRO A 169 -0.47 7.25 4.12
N MET A 170 0.65 6.60 3.85
CA MET A 170 1.94 6.91 4.44
C MET A 170 3.04 6.99 3.37
N SER A 171 4.01 7.86 3.60
CA SER A 171 5.17 8.03 2.72
C SER A 171 6.48 8.07 3.50
N LYS A 172 7.54 7.55 2.86
CA LYS A 172 8.92 7.66 3.28
C LYS A 172 9.69 8.40 2.19
N LEU A 173 10.36 9.49 2.55
CA LEU A 173 11.36 10.12 1.70
C LEU A 173 12.70 9.38 1.84
N LEU A 174 13.44 9.29 0.73
CA LEU A 174 14.75 8.66 0.64
C LEU A 174 15.87 9.70 0.57
#